data_AF-A0A453G958-F1
#
_entry.id   AF-A0A453G958-F1
#
_cell.length_a   1.000
_cell.length_b   1.000
_cell.length_c   1.000
_cell.angle_alpha   90.00
_cell.angle_beta   90.00
_cell.angle_gamma   90.00
#
_symmetry.space_group_name_H-M   'P 1'
#
loop_
_entity.id
_entity.type
_entity.pdbx_description
1 polymer ?
#
loop_
_entity_poly.entity_id
_entity_poly.type
_entity_poly.pdbx_seq_one_letter_code
_entity_poly.pdbx_strand_id
1 'polypeptide(L)'
;DVVTSSGGRKIAAHSSVLASASPVLETILERRLQRVKESGKGGRAVVRIRGVTDDVAAAFVRLLYAGSRYRERGEGEVEEDVEKYAEQLLVLAHAYRVPWLKLWCQEAIGSRLTPGTVVDALQLADLCDAPQLHLRCMRLLAKEFRAVERTEAWRFLRDNDPWQELDVLRQLHDADMRRRKWRRKRAEQKVYMELSDAMDILRHICTEGCTEVGPVGQAPTKSPCPAYATCRGLQLLIRHFSLCKSRASCPRCQRMWQLLRLHAALCRVPDGHCNTPLCTQFKLKEQQKEAVSASVAAKAGDGSDGRWGLLVKKVKAVSVMSSLGKRSSPSQC
;
A
#
# COMPACT_ATOMS: atom_id res chain seq x y z
N ASP A 1 23.43 33.61 -26.48
CA ASP A 1 23.07 34.25 -25.20
C ASP A 1 24.04 33.81 -24.12
N VAL A 2 24.02 34.45 -22.94
CA VAL A 2 24.99 34.14 -21.88
C VAL A 2 24.26 33.88 -20.57
N VAL A 3 24.56 32.76 -19.93
CA VAL A 3 24.18 32.50 -18.55
C VAL A 3 25.36 32.88 -17.66
N THR A 4 25.11 33.67 -16.62
CA THR A 4 26.13 33.99 -15.61
C THR A 4 25.73 33.40 -14.28
N SER A 5 26.67 32.75 -13.60
CA SER A 5 26.53 32.26 -12.23
C SER A 5 26.92 33.33 -11.21
N SER A 6 26.81 33.00 -9.92
CA SER A 6 27.19 33.88 -8.80
C SER A 6 28.68 34.28 -8.85
N GLY A 7 29.57 33.37 -9.29
CA GLY A 7 31.01 33.59 -9.43
C GLY A 7 31.43 34.39 -10.66
N GLY A 8 30.49 34.79 -11.51
CA GLY A 8 30.75 35.68 -12.66
C GLY A 8 31.28 34.98 -13.91
N ARG A 9 31.50 33.65 -13.88
CA ARG A 9 31.79 32.87 -15.09
C ARG A 9 30.64 32.99 -16.09
N LYS A 10 30.99 33.19 -17.35
CA LYS A 10 30.05 33.26 -18.48
C LYS A 10 29.93 31.87 -19.11
N ILE A 11 28.73 31.30 -19.07
CA ILE A 11 28.38 30.03 -19.71
C ILE A 11 27.63 30.39 -21.01
N ALA A 12 28.17 29.96 -22.14
CA ALA A 12 27.52 30.17 -23.43
C ALA A 12 26.24 29.31 -23.51
N ALA A 13 25.12 29.92 -23.90
CA ALA A 13 23.85 29.21 -24.06
C ALA A 13 22.98 29.83 -25.18
N HIS A 14 21.99 29.06 -25.64
CA HIS A 14 21.02 29.47 -26.65
C HIS A 14 19.69 29.79 -25.97
N SER A 15 19.21 31.03 -26.14
CA SER A 15 17.92 31.43 -25.57
C SER A 15 16.77 30.53 -25.98
N SER A 16 16.76 30.02 -27.21
CA SER A 16 15.72 29.08 -27.68
C SER A 16 15.69 27.78 -26.88
N VAL A 17 16.86 27.21 -26.55
CA VAL A 17 16.97 25.98 -25.75
C VAL A 17 16.57 26.24 -24.30
N LEU A 18 17.01 27.35 -23.72
CA LEU A 18 16.67 27.70 -22.34
C LEU A 18 15.18 28.02 -22.17
N ALA A 19 14.60 28.75 -23.12
CA ALA A 19 13.17 29.08 -23.13
C ALA A 19 12.32 27.83 -23.29
N SER A 20 12.67 26.93 -24.21
CA SER A 20 11.91 25.68 -24.41
C SER A 20 12.01 24.72 -23.22
N ALA A 21 13.13 24.73 -22.49
CA ALA A 21 13.33 23.85 -21.34
C ALA A 21 12.70 24.36 -20.04
N SER A 22 12.41 25.67 -19.93
CA SER A 22 11.90 26.28 -18.71
C SER A 22 11.02 27.51 -19.00
N PRO A 23 9.74 27.52 -18.57
CA PRO A 23 8.86 28.68 -18.72
C PRO A 23 9.34 29.90 -17.91
N VAL A 24 10.08 29.66 -16.82
CA VAL A 24 10.68 30.74 -16.02
C VAL A 24 11.82 31.39 -16.79
N LEU A 25 12.68 30.59 -17.43
CA LEU A 25 13.75 31.11 -18.28
C LEU A 25 13.21 31.82 -19.51
N GLU A 26 12.17 31.29 -20.16
CA GLU A 26 11.45 31.94 -21.26
C GLU A 26 11.00 33.35 -20.86
N THR A 27 10.25 33.46 -19.76
CA THR A 27 9.77 34.74 -19.25
C THR A 27 10.92 35.72 -18.92
N ILE A 28 12.01 35.21 -18.34
CA ILE A 28 13.19 36.05 -18.04
C ILE A 28 13.83 36.55 -19.33
N LEU A 29 13.98 35.68 -20.32
CA LEU A 29 14.61 35.98 -21.60
C LEU A 29 13.78 36.98 -22.41
N GLU A 30 12.46 36.79 -22.51
CA GLU A 30 11.55 37.73 -23.18
C GLU A 30 11.68 39.14 -22.60
N ARG A 31 11.60 39.29 -21.27
CA ARG A 31 11.75 40.58 -20.59
C ARG A 31 13.13 41.22 -20.77
N ARG A 32 14.17 40.41 -20.99
CA ARG A 32 15.54 40.91 -21.23
C ARG A 32 15.70 41.35 -22.67
N LEU A 33 15.24 40.53 -23.62
CA LEU A 33 15.26 40.84 -25.04
C LEU A 33 14.45 42.10 -25.35
N GLN A 34 13.28 42.27 -24.72
CA GLN A 34 12.47 43.47 -24.86
C GLN A 34 13.23 44.74 -24.42
N ARG A 35 13.86 44.70 -23.24
CA ARG A 35 14.68 45.82 -22.74
C ARG A 35 15.89 46.13 -23.62
N VAL A 36 16.52 45.10 -24.20
CA VAL A 36 17.63 45.32 -25.15
C VAL A 36 17.13 46.07 -26.38
N LYS A 37 15.98 45.66 -26.96
CA LYS A 37 15.35 46.34 -28.10
C LYS A 37 15.02 47.80 -27.78
N GLU A 38 14.41 48.06 -26.62
CA GLU A 38 14.03 49.41 -26.19
C GLU A 38 15.25 50.32 -25.92
N SER A 39 16.37 49.74 -25.48
CA SER A 39 17.57 50.52 -25.16
C SER A 39 18.37 51.01 -26.37
N GLY A 40 18.05 50.53 -27.59
CA GLY A 40 18.79 50.85 -28.82
C GLY A 40 20.25 50.37 -28.85
N LYS A 41 20.74 49.71 -27.78
CA LYS A 41 22.10 49.19 -27.67
C LYS A 41 22.16 47.76 -28.17
N GLY A 42 23.12 47.46 -29.06
CA GLY A 42 23.45 46.09 -29.43
C GLY A 42 23.91 45.30 -28.21
N GLY A 43 23.11 44.34 -27.75
CA GLY A 43 23.37 43.59 -26.53
C GLY A 43 22.81 42.17 -26.60
N ARG A 44 23.38 41.28 -25.79
CA ARG A 44 22.90 39.89 -25.63
C ARG A 44 22.06 39.78 -24.36
N ALA A 45 21.02 38.95 -24.39
CA ALA A 45 20.27 38.63 -23.18
C ALA A 45 21.16 37.83 -22.22
N VAL A 46 21.24 38.28 -20.97
CA VAL A 46 22.00 37.61 -19.90
C VAL A 46 21.04 37.11 -18.82
N VAL A 47 21.08 35.80 -18.56
CA VAL A 47 20.36 35.17 -17.45
C VAL A 47 21.34 34.98 -16.30
N ARG A 48 20.95 35.41 -15.10
CA ARG A 48 21.77 35.21 -13.90
C ARG A 48 21.17 34.10 -13.03
N ILE A 49 21.90 32.98 -12.90
CA ILE A 49 21.59 31.92 -11.95
C ILE A 49 22.30 32.27 -10.64
N ARG A 50 21.52 32.40 -9.56
CA ARG A 50 22.00 32.83 -8.24
C ARG A 50 22.00 31.67 -7.26
N GLY A 51 22.80 31.79 -6.21
CA GLY A 51 22.79 30.85 -5.08
C GLY A 51 23.54 29.53 -5.32
N VAL A 52 24.19 29.38 -6.47
CA VAL A 52 24.98 28.19 -6.84
C VAL A 52 26.35 28.56 -7.36
N THR A 53 27.27 27.60 -7.31
CA THR A 53 28.62 27.69 -7.88
C THR A 53 28.57 27.64 -9.41
N ASP A 54 29.67 28.02 -10.03
CA ASP A 54 29.80 28.04 -11.50
C ASP A 54 29.66 26.64 -12.11
N ASP A 55 30.13 25.61 -11.41
CA ASP A 55 30.09 24.23 -11.90
C ASP A 55 28.67 23.66 -11.84
N VAL A 56 27.91 23.96 -10.78
CA VAL A 56 26.49 23.60 -10.67
C VAL A 56 25.66 24.33 -11.73
N ALA A 57 25.95 25.61 -11.97
CA ALA A 57 25.27 26.37 -13.02
C ALA A 57 25.57 25.80 -14.42
N ALA A 58 26.83 25.39 -14.68
CA ALA A 58 27.21 24.74 -15.93
C ALA A 58 26.52 23.38 -16.10
N ALA A 59 26.49 22.56 -15.04
CA ALA A 59 25.77 21.28 -15.01
C ALA A 59 24.28 21.46 -15.31
N PHE A 60 23.63 22.43 -14.66
CA PHE A 60 22.23 22.74 -14.92
C PHE A 60 21.98 23.12 -16.38
N VAL A 61 22.81 24.00 -16.96
CA VAL A 61 22.68 24.36 -18.38
C VAL A 61 22.90 23.13 -19.29
N ARG A 62 23.92 22.30 -19.03
CA ARG A 62 24.14 21.04 -19.79
C ARG A 62 22.92 20.13 -19.74
N LEU A 63 22.31 19.96 -18.57
CA LEU A 63 21.08 19.17 -18.39
C LEU A 63 19.90 19.71 -19.20
N LEU A 64 19.72 21.04 -19.28
CA LEU A 64 18.68 21.65 -20.11
C LEU A 64 18.88 21.36 -21.60
N TYR A 65 20.15 21.30 -22.06
CA TYR A 65 20.49 20.93 -23.43
C TYR A 65 20.27 19.43 -23.71
N ALA A 66 20.62 18.58 -22.75
CA ALA A 66 20.40 17.14 -22.85
C ALA A 66 18.89 16.81 -22.94
N GLY A 67 18.08 17.54 -22.17
CA GLY A 67 16.63 17.40 -22.13
C GLY A 67 16.17 16.09 -21.49
N SER A 68 14.84 15.89 -21.44
CA SER A 68 14.24 14.76 -20.71
C SER A 68 14.55 13.38 -21.29
N ARG A 69 14.89 13.30 -22.58
CA ARG A 69 15.16 12.04 -23.30
C ARG A 69 16.55 11.47 -23.02
N TYR A 70 17.46 12.28 -22.48
CA TYR A 70 18.83 11.83 -22.21
C TYR A 70 18.90 10.73 -21.15
N ARG A 71 17.97 10.73 -20.20
CA ARG A 71 17.86 9.71 -19.15
C ARG A 71 17.74 8.27 -19.70
N GLU A 72 17.20 8.11 -20.90
CA GLU A 72 16.99 6.80 -21.53
C GLU A 72 18.22 6.28 -22.29
N ARG A 73 19.25 7.12 -22.49
CA ARG A 73 20.38 6.81 -23.38
C ARG A 73 21.55 6.09 -22.70
N GLY A 74 21.64 6.16 -21.37
CA GLY A 74 22.66 5.49 -20.55
C GLY A 74 24.07 6.08 -20.69
N GLU A 75 24.69 6.41 -19.54
CA GLU A 75 26.09 6.81 -19.33
C GLU A 75 26.58 8.12 -19.99
N GLY A 76 27.14 9.01 -19.16
CA GLY A 76 27.83 10.23 -19.59
C GLY A 76 27.97 11.29 -18.49
N GLU A 77 28.71 12.37 -18.78
CA GLU A 77 29.03 13.49 -17.86
C GLU A 77 27.79 14.08 -17.14
N VAL A 78 26.62 13.98 -17.77
CA VAL A 78 25.35 14.51 -17.26
C VAL A 78 24.81 13.69 -16.07
N GLU A 79 25.07 12.38 -16.04
CA GLU A 79 24.68 11.52 -14.92
C GLU A 79 25.58 11.78 -13.71
N GLU A 80 26.89 11.91 -13.93
CA GLU A 80 27.86 12.32 -12.90
C GLU A 80 27.50 13.69 -12.29
N ASP A 81 27.06 14.65 -13.12
CA ASP A 81 26.56 15.95 -12.67
C ASP A 81 25.37 15.80 -11.71
N VAL A 82 24.37 14.96 -12.07
CA VAL A 82 23.20 14.71 -11.20
C VAL A 82 23.63 13.99 -9.94
N GLU A 83 24.55 13.04 -10.01
CA GLU A 83 25.02 12.34 -8.83
C GLU A 83 25.72 13.30 -7.85
N LYS A 84 26.59 14.17 -8.36
CA LYS A 84 27.42 15.06 -7.56
C LYS A 84 26.68 16.27 -7.01
N TYR A 85 25.72 16.81 -7.76
CA TYR A 85 25.05 18.07 -7.45
C TYR A 85 23.53 17.94 -7.25
N ALA A 86 23.05 16.74 -6.90
CA ALA A 86 21.62 16.41 -6.87
C ALA A 86 20.78 17.41 -6.06
N GLU A 87 21.27 17.81 -4.89
CA GLU A 87 20.59 18.70 -3.96
C GLU A 87 20.46 20.11 -4.54
N GLN A 88 21.54 20.68 -5.08
CA GLN A 88 21.51 22.01 -5.69
C GLN A 88 20.73 22.01 -7.01
N LEU A 89 20.83 20.93 -7.79
CA LEU A 89 20.05 20.76 -9.02
C LEU A 89 18.56 20.59 -8.73
N LEU A 90 18.17 19.96 -7.62
CA LEU A 90 16.76 19.89 -7.19
C LEU A 90 16.20 21.30 -6.94
N VAL A 91 16.96 22.15 -6.23
CA VAL A 91 16.58 23.56 -5.98
C VAL A 91 16.43 24.33 -7.29
N LEU A 92 17.40 24.21 -8.20
CA LEU A 92 17.33 24.88 -9.51
C LEU A 92 16.16 24.36 -10.35
N ALA A 93 15.93 23.04 -10.38
CA ALA A 93 14.83 22.44 -11.12
C ALA A 93 13.47 22.87 -10.57
N HIS A 94 13.35 23.06 -9.25
CA HIS A 94 12.16 23.65 -8.64
C HIS A 94 12.01 25.13 -9.03
N ALA A 95 13.03 25.94 -8.79
CA ALA A 95 13.01 27.40 -9.02
C ALA A 95 12.75 27.78 -10.48
N TYR A 96 13.32 27.03 -11.42
CA TYR A 96 13.15 27.23 -12.86
C TYR A 96 12.06 26.34 -13.46
N ARG A 97 11.27 25.61 -12.65
CA ARG A 97 10.14 24.77 -13.10
C ARG A 97 10.52 23.80 -14.22
N VAL A 98 11.48 22.92 -13.94
CA VAL A 98 11.97 21.85 -14.83
C VAL A 98 11.56 20.50 -14.24
N PRO A 99 10.34 19.98 -14.49
CA PRO A 99 9.77 18.89 -13.70
C PRO A 99 10.49 17.56 -13.86
N TRP A 100 10.97 17.25 -15.07
CA TRP A 100 11.67 16.00 -15.35
C TRP A 100 13.00 15.92 -14.58
N LEU A 101 13.73 17.04 -14.50
CA LEU A 101 14.99 17.11 -13.75
C LEU A 101 14.72 17.05 -12.25
N LYS A 102 13.69 17.76 -11.79
CA LYS A 102 13.25 17.71 -10.39
C LYS A 102 12.93 16.27 -9.96
N LEU A 103 12.29 15.49 -10.82
CA LEU A 103 12.02 14.08 -10.55
C LEU A 103 13.31 13.25 -10.48
N TRP A 104 14.22 13.45 -11.43
CA TRP A 104 15.49 12.73 -11.43
C TRP A 104 16.35 13.03 -10.19
N CYS A 105 16.45 14.29 -9.77
CA CYS A 105 17.16 14.65 -8.55
C CYS A 105 16.51 14.01 -7.30
N GLN A 106 15.18 13.93 -7.22
CA GLN A 106 14.50 13.22 -6.14
C GLN A 106 14.87 11.74 -6.08
N GLU A 107 15.04 11.12 -7.24
CA GLU A 107 15.44 9.72 -7.33
C GLU A 107 16.90 9.51 -6.92
N ALA A 108 17.81 10.38 -7.37
CA ALA A 108 19.24 10.33 -7.07
C ALA A 108 19.54 10.60 -5.60
N ILE A 109 18.92 11.61 -4.98
CA ILE A 109 19.03 11.85 -3.53
C ILE A 109 18.41 10.66 -2.79
N GLY A 110 17.23 10.23 -3.22
CA GLY A 110 16.45 9.20 -2.58
C GLY A 110 17.11 7.80 -2.58
N SER A 111 17.98 7.48 -3.54
CA SER A 111 18.69 6.19 -3.61
C SER A 111 19.87 6.11 -2.64
N ARG A 112 20.37 7.25 -2.16
CA ARG A 112 21.54 7.38 -1.28
C ARG A 112 21.19 7.86 0.13
N LEU A 113 19.90 7.89 0.46
CA LEU A 113 19.44 8.33 1.79
C LEU A 113 20.02 7.44 2.89
N THR A 114 20.54 8.07 3.93
CA THR A 114 21.02 7.41 5.14
C THR A 114 20.34 8.03 6.36
N PRO A 115 20.38 7.38 7.54
CA PRO A 115 19.90 8.00 8.77
C PRO A 115 20.55 9.35 9.06
N GLY A 116 21.81 9.54 8.65
CA GLY A 116 22.56 10.79 8.83
C GLY A 116 22.06 11.93 7.96
N THR A 117 21.58 11.64 6.75
CA THR A 117 21.20 12.65 5.75
C THR A 117 19.70 12.86 5.59
N VAL A 118 18.87 12.01 6.20
CA VAL A 118 17.41 12.00 5.95
C VAL A 118 16.70 13.26 6.43
N VAL A 119 17.18 13.90 7.50
CA VAL A 119 16.55 15.11 8.05
C VAL A 119 16.75 16.29 7.09
N ASP A 120 17.98 16.50 6.63
CA ASP A 120 18.30 17.55 5.66
C ASP A 120 17.60 17.30 4.32
N ALA A 121 17.57 16.05 3.87
CA ALA A 121 16.87 15.68 2.64
C ALA A 121 15.35 15.85 2.75
N LEU A 122 14.76 15.65 3.94
CA LEU A 122 13.34 15.91 4.19
C LEU A 122 13.06 17.41 4.13
N GLN A 123 13.86 18.24 4.79
CA GLN A 123 13.75 19.70 4.72
C GLN A 123 13.88 20.20 3.28
N LEU A 124 14.87 19.69 2.54
CA LEU A 124 15.04 20.02 1.13
C LEU A 124 13.80 19.60 0.30
N ALA A 125 13.22 18.44 0.60
CA ALA A 125 12.04 17.97 -0.09
C ALA A 125 10.82 18.87 0.16
N ASP A 126 10.64 19.36 1.38
CA ASP A 126 9.57 20.26 1.76
C ASP A 126 9.75 21.64 1.10
N LEU A 127 10.96 22.19 1.15
CA LEU A 127 11.30 23.48 0.53
C LEU A 127 11.15 23.48 -1.00
N CYS A 128 11.32 22.32 -1.63
CA CYS A 128 11.26 22.18 -3.08
C CYS A 128 9.94 21.56 -3.57
N ASP A 129 8.91 21.35 -2.75
CA ASP A 129 7.68 20.61 -3.12
C ASP A 129 7.97 19.27 -3.82
N ALA A 130 8.81 18.42 -3.20
CA ALA A 130 9.36 17.22 -3.79
C ALA A 130 8.75 15.94 -3.18
N PRO A 131 7.51 15.56 -3.55
CA PRO A 131 6.73 14.55 -2.83
C PRO A 131 7.33 13.14 -2.89
N GLN A 132 8.05 12.78 -3.96
CA GLN A 132 8.66 11.45 -4.04
C GLN A 132 9.84 11.31 -3.09
N LEU A 133 10.66 12.36 -2.97
CA LEU A 133 11.75 12.41 -2.01
C LEU A 133 11.21 12.46 -0.57
N HIS A 134 10.21 13.30 -0.30
CA HIS A 134 9.53 13.34 1.01
C HIS A 134 9.05 11.95 1.43
N LEU A 135 8.36 11.23 0.53
CA LEU A 135 7.89 9.87 0.79
C LEU A 135 9.05 8.88 1.04
N ARG A 136 10.18 9.01 0.33
CA ARG A 136 11.39 8.19 0.59
C ARG A 136 11.97 8.49 1.97
N CYS A 137 12.07 9.76 2.36
CA CYS A 137 12.54 10.18 3.67
C CYS A 137 11.65 9.62 4.79
N MET A 138 10.33 9.79 4.67
CA MET A 138 9.35 9.26 5.65
C MET A 138 9.38 7.73 5.77
N ARG A 139 9.66 7.01 4.67
CA ARG A 139 9.86 5.55 4.72
C ARG A 139 11.12 5.16 5.49
N LEU A 140 12.23 5.87 5.31
CA LEU A 140 13.46 5.62 6.05
C LEU A 140 13.27 5.94 7.53
N LEU A 141 12.69 7.10 7.85
CA LEU A 141 12.33 7.49 9.22
C LEU A 141 11.47 6.40 9.89
N ALA A 142 10.43 5.89 9.21
CA ALA A 142 9.58 4.84 9.76
C ALA A 142 10.29 3.49 9.98
N LYS A 143 11.39 3.23 9.25
CA LYS A 143 12.16 1.99 9.35
C LYS A 143 13.28 2.09 10.38
N GLU A 144 13.96 3.22 10.44
CA GLU A 144 15.24 3.41 11.15
C GLU A 144 15.21 4.61 12.11
N PHE A 145 14.04 4.97 12.64
CA PHE A 145 13.87 6.13 13.52
C PHE A 145 14.90 6.18 14.67
N ARG A 146 15.21 5.04 15.29
CA ARG A 146 16.21 4.94 16.38
C ARG A 146 17.64 5.30 15.95
N ALA A 147 17.97 5.11 14.68
CA ALA A 147 19.25 5.57 14.13
C ALA A 147 19.20 7.07 13.89
N VAL A 148 18.09 7.58 13.33
CA VAL A 148 17.89 9.02 13.05
C VAL A 148 17.86 9.85 14.33
N GLU A 149 17.17 9.38 15.37
CA GLU A 149 17.04 10.06 16.67
C GLU A 149 18.40 10.35 17.33
N ARG A 150 19.45 9.60 16.98
CA ARG A 150 20.81 9.75 17.49
C ARG A 150 21.68 10.71 16.67
N THR A 151 21.20 11.21 15.53
CA THR A 151 22.00 12.07 14.65
C THR A 151 22.02 13.51 15.14
N GLU A 152 23.06 14.25 14.74
CA GLU A 152 23.15 15.69 14.99
C GLU A 152 22.04 16.45 14.28
N ALA A 153 21.69 16.07 13.05
CA ALA A 153 20.62 16.70 12.29
C ALA A 153 19.26 16.59 13.00
N TRP A 154 18.93 15.45 13.60
CA TRP A 154 17.69 15.31 14.37
C TRP A 154 17.70 16.15 15.65
N ARG A 155 18.83 16.19 16.37
CA ARG A 155 18.98 17.05 17.56
C ARG A 155 18.82 18.53 17.18
N PHE A 156 19.49 18.95 16.10
CA PHE A 156 19.38 20.31 15.59
C PHE A 156 17.95 20.66 15.19
N LEU A 157 17.25 19.76 14.50
CA LEU A 157 15.83 19.93 14.14
C LEU A 157 14.97 20.16 15.39
N ARG A 158 15.09 19.30 16.40
CA ARG A 158 14.30 19.44 17.64
C ARG A 158 14.57 20.76 18.35
N ASP A 159 15.83 21.19 18.39
CA ASP A 159 16.22 22.37 19.13
C ASP A 159 15.85 23.68 18.41
N ASN A 160 15.68 23.66 17.07
CA ASN A 160 15.45 24.85 16.24
C ASN A 160 14.08 24.91 15.53
N ASP A 161 13.45 23.77 15.27
CA ASP A 161 12.11 23.66 14.66
C ASP A 161 11.26 22.53 15.30
N PRO A 162 10.70 22.78 16.50
CA PRO A 162 9.85 21.81 17.19
C PRO A 162 8.56 21.46 16.42
N TRP A 163 8.10 22.34 15.52
CA TRP A 163 6.88 22.09 14.75
C TRP A 163 7.12 21.06 13.65
N GLN A 164 8.27 21.12 12.98
CA GLN A 164 8.65 20.11 12.01
C GLN A 164 8.92 18.76 12.69
N GLU A 165 9.54 18.74 13.88
CA GLU A 165 9.65 17.51 14.68
C GLU A 165 8.26 16.90 14.97
N LEU A 166 7.34 17.71 15.49
CA LEU A 166 5.98 17.26 15.80
C LEU A 166 5.26 16.72 14.56
N ASP A 167 5.41 17.37 13.41
CA ASP A 167 4.81 16.89 12.17
C ASP A 167 5.37 15.52 11.76
N VAL A 168 6.70 15.36 11.79
CA VAL A 168 7.33 14.06 11.49
C VAL A 168 6.82 12.99 12.44
N LEU A 169 6.81 13.25 13.75
CA LEU A 169 6.33 12.29 14.75
C LEU A 169 4.85 11.93 14.56
N ARG A 170 3.99 12.91 14.25
CA ARG A 170 2.58 12.69 13.92
C ARG A 170 2.42 11.81 12.71
N GLN A 171 3.13 12.10 11.62
CA GLN A 171 3.07 11.31 10.40
C GLN A 171 3.54 9.86 10.62
N LEU A 172 4.58 9.66 11.43
CA LEU A 172 5.07 8.34 11.82
C LEU A 172 4.04 7.58 12.65
N HIS A 173 3.42 8.24 13.63
CA HIS A 173 2.35 7.65 14.44
C HIS A 173 1.16 7.22 13.57
N ASP A 174 0.69 8.11 12.70
CA ASP A 174 -0.43 7.82 11.79
C ASP A 174 -0.10 6.67 10.83
N ALA A 175 1.14 6.61 10.34
CA ALA A 175 1.60 5.52 9.49
C ALA A 175 1.62 4.18 10.24
N ASP A 176 2.06 4.15 11.50
CA ASP A 176 2.03 2.96 12.34
C ASP A 176 0.59 2.53 12.66
N MET A 177 -0.29 3.48 13.02
CA MET A 177 -1.70 3.21 13.28
C MET A 177 -2.41 2.62 12.05
N ARG A 178 -2.18 3.20 10.86
CA ARG A 178 -2.66 2.63 9.59
C ARG A 178 -2.11 1.22 9.40
N ARG A 179 -0.80 1.00 9.56
CA ARG A 179 -0.16 -0.31 9.40
C ARG A 179 -0.77 -1.36 10.33
N ARG A 180 -0.97 -1.04 11.61
CA ARG A 180 -1.61 -1.92 12.60
C ARG A 180 -3.04 -2.25 12.20
N LYS A 181 -3.84 -1.26 11.78
CA LYS A 181 -5.22 -1.47 11.32
C LYS A 181 -5.26 -2.39 10.10
N TRP A 182 -4.40 -2.17 9.11
CA TRP A 182 -4.28 -3.02 7.93
C TRP A 182 -3.88 -4.45 8.27
N ARG A 183 -2.92 -4.65 9.18
CA ARG A 183 -2.53 -5.98 9.67
C ARG A 183 -3.69 -6.69 10.37
N ARG A 184 -4.41 -6.00 11.26
CA ARG A 184 -5.60 -6.54 11.93
C ARG A 184 -6.68 -6.94 10.91
N LYS A 185 -7.00 -6.07 9.96
CA LYS A 185 -7.98 -6.35 8.90
C LYS A 185 -7.56 -7.55 8.06
N ARG A 186 -6.28 -7.66 7.69
CA ARG A 186 -5.76 -8.78 6.89
C ARG A 186 -5.76 -10.10 7.69
N ALA A 187 -5.42 -10.07 8.98
CA ALA A 187 -5.51 -11.22 9.86
C ALA A 187 -6.97 -11.67 10.07
N GLU A 188 -7.87 -10.73 10.29
CA GLU A 188 -9.31 -10.99 10.40
C GLU A 188 -9.87 -11.60 9.10
N GLN A 189 -9.51 -11.03 7.95
CA GLN A 189 -9.86 -11.53 6.63
C GLN A 189 -9.36 -12.96 6.41
N LYS A 190 -8.14 -13.27 6.86
CA LYS A 190 -7.56 -14.63 6.78
C LYS A 190 -8.42 -15.64 7.51
N VAL A 191 -8.88 -15.33 8.72
CA VAL A 191 -9.77 -16.21 9.49
C VAL A 191 -11.08 -16.47 8.75
N TYR A 192 -11.67 -15.45 8.12
CA TYR A 192 -12.91 -15.66 7.35
C TYR A 192 -12.71 -16.48 6.08
N MET A 193 -11.54 -16.38 5.43
CA MET A 193 -11.18 -17.28 4.32
C MET A 193 -11.04 -18.71 4.80
N GLU A 194 -10.31 -18.96 5.90
CA GLU A 194 -10.15 -20.29 6.49
C GLU A 194 -11.50 -20.91 6.88
N LEU A 195 -12.43 -20.12 7.43
CA LEU A 195 -13.79 -20.57 7.72
C LEU A 195 -14.59 -20.89 6.45
N SER A 196 -14.47 -20.07 5.40
CA SER A 196 -15.11 -20.36 4.11
C SER A 196 -14.60 -21.67 3.51
N ASP A 197 -13.28 -21.88 3.52
CA ASP A 197 -12.67 -23.12 3.03
C ASP A 197 -13.11 -24.33 3.86
N ALA A 198 -13.21 -24.18 5.18
CA ALA A 198 -13.76 -25.21 6.06
C ALA A 198 -15.22 -25.57 5.72
N MET A 199 -16.04 -24.60 5.28
CA MET A 199 -17.42 -24.88 4.85
C MET A 199 -17.46 -25.66 3.53
N ASP A 200 -16.56 -25.37 2.59
CA ASP A 200 -16.43 -26.11 1.34
C ASP A 200 -15.94 -27.55 1.59
N ILE A 201 -14.95 -27.72 2.48
CA ILE A 201 -14.44 -29.03 2.90
C ILE A 201 -15.51 -29.84 3.62
N LEU A 202 -16.25 -29.22 4.55
CA LEU A 202 -17.32 -29.89 5.26
C LEU A 202 -18.40 -30.39 4.29
N ARG A 203 -18.75 -29.56 3.29
CA ARG A 203 -19.67 -29.98 2.22
C ARG A 203 -19.11 -31.18 1.46
N HIS A 204 -17.86 -31.12 0.99
CA HIS A 204 -17.20 -32.23 0.29
C HIS A 204 -17.21 -33.54 1.10
N ILE A 205 -16.79 -33.51 2.37
CA ILE A 205 -16.79 -34.71 3.23
C ILE A 205 -18.20 -35.28 3.40
N CYS A 206 -19.21 -34.42 3.57
CA CYS A 206 -20.58 -34.87 3.78
C CYS A 206 -21.29 -35.30 2.49
N THR A 207 -20.86 -34.87 1.29
CA THR A 207 -21.49 -35.23 0.01
C THR A 207 -20.77 -36.33 -0.73
N GLU A 208 -19.45 -36.27 -0.79
CA GLU A 208 -18.60 -37.18 -1.57
C GLU A 208 -17.89 -38.19 -0.66
N GLY A 209 -17.61 -37.80 0.59
CA GLY A 209 -16.76 -38.56 1.49
C GLY A 209 -15.27 -38.36 1.19
N CYS A 210 -14.46 -38.54 2.23
CA CYS A 210 -13.00 -38.45 2.13
C CYS A 210 -12.38 -39.44 3.12
N THR A 211 -11.67 -40.45 2.60
CA THR A 211 -10.80 -41.42 3.33
C THR A 211 -11.39 -42.10 4.56
N GLU A 212 -11.60 -41.38 5.67
CA GLU A 212 -12.04 -41.92 6.95
C GLU A 212 -13.51 -41.56 7.28
N VAL A 213 -14.08 -40.55 6.62
CA VAL A 213 -15.44 -40.06 6.88
C VAL A 213 -16.21 -39.96 5.57
N GLY A 214 -17.38 -40.59 5.53
CA GLY A 214 -18.26 -40.62 4.36
C GLY A 214 -19.64 -39.98 4.62
N PRO A 215 -20.46 -39.86 3.58
CA PRO A 215 -21.87 -39.47 3.70
C PRO A 215 -22.65 -40.44 4.61
N VAL A 216 -23.77 -39.98 5.15
CA VAL A 216 -24.64 -40.83 5.99
C VAL A 216 -25.09 -42.06 5.20
N GLY A 217 -24.82 -43.25 5.75
CA GLY A 217 -25.20 -44.52 5.13
C GLY A 217 -24.31 -44.96 3.96
N GLN A 218 -23.21 -44.27 3.67
CA GLN A 218 -22.28 -44.61 2.60
C GLN A 218 -20.85 -44.75 3.13
N ALA A 219 -20.08 -45.66 2.53
CA ALA A 219 -18.66 -45.81 2.85
C ALA A 219 -17.85 -44.61 2.31
N PRO A 220 -16.78 -44.18 2.99
CA PRO A 220 -15.91 -43.12 2.50
C PRO A 220 -15.17 -43.54 1.21
N THR A 221 -14.76 -42.54 0.44
CA THR A 221 -13.88 -42.71 -0.72
C THR A 221 -12.51 -43.25 -0.27
N LYS A 222 -11.96 -44.23 -0.99
CA LYS A 222 -10.68 -44.85 -0.64
C LYS A 222 -9.46 -43.98 -0.97
N SER A 223 -9.58 -43.07 -1.93
CA SER A 223 -8.50 -42.18 -2.35
C SER A 223 -8.57 -40.81 -1.64
N PRO A 224 -7.43 -40.22 -1.24
CA PRO A 224 -7.39 -38.88 -0.68
C PRO A 224 -7.70 -37.84 -1.76
N CYS A 225 -8.50 -36.82 -1.40
CA CYS A 225 -8.78 -35.69 -2.28
C CYS A 225 -7.54 -34.77 -2.43
N PRO A 226 -7.47 -33.90 -3.45
CA PRO A 226 -6.35 -32.96 -3.61
C PRO A 226 -6.10 -32.04 -2.40
N ALA A 227 -7.16 -31.73 -1.62
CA ALA A 227 -7.09 -30.94 -0.40
C ALA A 227 -6.99 -31.79 0.89
N TYR A 228 -6.41 -32.99 0.82
CA TYR A 228 -6.46 -33.97 1.91
C TYR A 228 -5.88 -33.46 3.22
N ALA A 229 -4.81 -32.66 3.19
CA ALA A 229 -4.19 -32.10 4.39
C ALA A 229 -5.20 -31.29 5.23
N THR A 230 -6.07 -30.51 4.60
CA THR A 230 -7.12 -29.74 5.27
C THR A 230 -8.36 -30.59 5.60
N CYS A 231 -8.71 -31.55 4.74
CA CYS A 231 -9.80 -32.50 5.00
C CYS A 231 -9.54 -33.36 6.24
N ARG A 232 -8.30 -33.82 6.46
CA ARG A 232 -7.91 -34.67 7.59
C ARG A 232 -8.28 -34.06 8.94
N GLY A 233 -8.08 -32.76 9.11
CA GLY A 233 -8.44 -32.06 10.35
C GLY A 233 -9.94 -32.10 10.65
N LEU A 234 -10.78 -31.84 9.63
CA LEU A 234 -12.24 -31.91 9.78
C LEU A 234 -12.72 -33.35 9.96
N GLN A 235 -12.13 -34.33 9.27
CA GLN A 235 -12.44 -35.74 9.44
C GLN A 235 -12.23 -36.19 10.90
N LEU A 236 -11.11 -35.81 11.53
CA LEU A 236 -10.84 -36.11 12.93
C LEU A 236 -11.85 -35.45 13.88
N LEU A 237 -12.30 -34.23 13.60
CA LEU A 237 -13.35 -33.56 14.36
C LEU A 237 -14.69 -34.30 14.24
N ILE A 238 -15.06 -34.74 13.04
CA ILE A 238 -16.30 -35.48 12.79
C ILE A 238 -16.27 -36.84 13.51
N ARG A 239 -15.17 -37.60 13.39
CA ARG A 239 -14.98 -38.89 14.08
C ARG A 239 -15.02 -38.72 15.60
N HIS A 240 -14.38 -37.69 16.14
CA HIS A 240 -14.46 -37.42 17.56
C HIS A 240 -15.89 -37.04 17.98
N PHE A 241 -16.57 -36.20 17.20
CA PHE A 241 -17.93 -35.76 17.50
C PHE A 241 -18.92 -36.92 17.54
N SER A 242 -18.79 -37.90 16.65
CA SER A 242 -19.66 -39.08 16.65
C SER A 242 -19.44 -39.97 17.87
N LEU A 243 -18.20 -40.15 18.31
CA LEU A 243 -17.83 -41.09 19.40
C LEU A 243 -17.81 -40.46 20.80
N CYS A 244 -17.72 -39.14 20.92
CA CYS A 244 -17.60 -38.47 22.22
C CYS A 244 -18.90 -38.56 23.02
N LYS A 245 -18.80 -39.05 24.27
CA LYS A 245 -19.92 -39.16 25.22
C LYS A 245 -20.23 -37.85 25.96
N SER A 246 -19.26 -36.96 26.11
CA SER A 246 -19.36 -35.68 26.83
C SER A 246 -19.41 -34.47 25.90
N ARG A 247 -20.26 -34.52 24.86
CA ARG A 247 -20.30 -33.49 23.79
C ARG A 247 -20.53 -32.06 24.30
N ALA A 248 -21.28 -31.91 25.39
CA ALA A 248 -21.61 -30.61 25.96
C ALA A 248 -20.39 -29.89 26.58
N SER A 249 -19.46 -30.61 27.19
CA SER A 249 -18.27 -30.03 27.84
C SER A 249 -16.98 -30.18 27.03
N CYS A 250 -16.98 -30.99 25.97
CA CYS A 250 -15.78 -31.25 25.18
C CYS A 250 -15.42 -30.08 24.22
N PRO A 251 -14.20 -29.50 24.30
CA PRO A 251 -13.77 -28.41 23.43
C PRO A 251 -13.71 -28.76 21.93
N ARG A 252 -13.47 -30.04 21.60
CA ARG A 252 -13.47 -30.52 20.20
C ARG A 252 -14.89 -30.60 19.66
N CYS A 253 -15.83 -31.09 20.47
CA CYS A 253 -17.24 -31.14 20.10
C CYS A 253 -17.85 -29.74 19.97
N GLN A 254 -17.51 -28.82 20.87
CA GLN A 254 -17.95 -27.43 20.80
C GLN A 254 -17.50 -26.76 19.49
N ARG A 255 -16.24 -26.96 19.07
CA ARG A 255 -15.75 -26.47 17.77
C ARG A 255 -16.51 -27.06 16.59
N MET A 256 -16.76 -28.37 16.58
CA MET A 256 -17.56 -29.02 15.55
C MET A 256 -18.98 -28.44 15.49
N TRP A 257 -19.59 -28.22 16.66
CA TRP A 257 -20.92 -27.65 16.78
C TRP A 257 -21.00 -26.24 16.17
N GLN A 258 -19.98 -25.40 16.40
CA GLN A 258 -19.89 -24.07 15.79
C GLN A 258 -19.74 -24.13 14.25
N LEU A 259 -18.97 -25.09 13.72
CA LEU A 259 -18.83 -25.28 12.27
C LEU A 259 -20.15 -25.73 11.63
N LEU A 260 -20.89 -26.63 12.27
CA LEU A 260 -22.22 -27.07 11.79
C LEU A 260 -23.24 -25.94 11.84
N ARG A 261 -23.23 -25.12 12.91
CA ARG A 261 -24.06 -23.92 13.01
C ARG A 261 -23.72 -22.91 11.90
N LEU A 262 -22.44 -22.67 11.64
CA LEU A 262 -21.98 -21.78 10.57
C LEU A 262 -22.41 -22.29 9.19
N HIS A 263 -22.26 -23.59 8.94
CA HIS A 263 -22.73 -24.21 7.70
C HIS A 263 -24.22 -23.98 7.49
N ALA A 264 -25.04 -24.28 8.50
CA ALA A 264 -26.49 -24.10 8.43
C ALA A 264 -26.89 -22.66 8.07
N ALA A 265 -26.21 -21.66 8.67
CA ALA A 265 -26.44 -20.25 8.39
C ALA A 265 -26.01 -19.80 6.98
N LEU A 266 -25.08 -20.52 6.33
CA LEU A 266 -24.61 -20.23 4.97
C LEU A 266 -25.29 -21.11 3.90
N CYS A 267 -25.88 -22.23 4.30
CA CYS A 267 -26.39 -23.26 3.42
C CYS A 267 -27.70 -22.85 2.74
N ARG A 268 -27.69 -22.87 1.40
CA ARG A 268 -28.87 -22.56 0.56
C ARG A 268 -29.64 -23.78 0.10
N VAL A 269 -29.17 -24.98 0.42
CA VAL A 269 -29.85 -26.24 0.06
C VAL A 269 -31.16 -26.34 0.85
N PRO A 270 -32.29 -26.72 0.23
CA PRO A 270 -33.57 -26.86 0.93
C PRO A 270 -33.49 -27.85 2.10
N ASP A 271 -34.38 -27.69 3.07
CA ASP A 271 -34.38 -28.48 4.30
C ASP A 271 -34.55 -29.97 4.00
N GLY A 272 -33.76 -30.81 4.67
CA GLY A 272 -33.74 -32.26 4.43
C GLY A 272 -32.91 -32.72 3.23
N HIS A 273 -32.48 -31.83 2.33
CA HIS A 273 -31.65 -32.18 1.17
C HIS A 273 -30.15 -31.96 1.40
N CYS A 274 -29.76 -31.37 2.53
CA CYS A 274 -28.36 -31.15 2.87
C CYS A 274 -27.77 -32.34 3.64
N ASN A 275 -26.71 -32.95 3.11
CA ASN A 275 -26.04 -34.09 3.76
C ASN A 275 -25.19 -33.70 4.99
N THR A 276 -25.05 -32.42 5.30
CA THR A 276 -24.27 -31.96 6.46
C THR A 276 -25.09 -32.20 7.75
N PRO A 277 -24.53 -32.89 8.76
CA PRO A 277 -25.28 -33.27 9.95
C PRO A 277 -25.77 -32.04 10.71
N LEU A 278 -26.96 -32.16 11.31
CA LEU A 278 -27.62 -31.11 12.09
C LEU A 278 -27.98 -29.83 11.30
N CYS A 279 -27.70 -29.74 9.99
CA CYS A 279 -27.98 -28.55 9.18
C CYS A 279 -29.45 -28.10 9.29
N THR A 280 -30.40 -29.01 9.04
CA THR A 280 -31.83 -28.73 9.17
C THR A 280 -32.22 -28.32 10.60
N GLN A 281 -31.67 -28.99 11.62
CA GLN A 281 -31.97 -28.68 13.02
C GLN A 281 -31.52 -27.27 13.40
N PHE A 282 -30.35 -26.85 12.91
CA PHE A 282 -29.85 -25.50 13.12
C PHE A 282 -30.67 -24.45 12.37
N LYS A 283 -31.04 -24.71 11.12
CA LYS A 283 -31.90 -23.80 10.34
C LYS A 283 -33.23 -23.55 11.04
N LEU A 284 -33.90 -24.60 11.50
CA LEU A 284 -35.15 -24.50 12.25
C LEU A 284 -34.97 -23.70 13.55
N LYS A 285 -33.88 -23.95 14.30
CA LYS A 285 -33.58 -23.19 15.53
C LYS A 285 -33.34 -21.71 15.28
N GLU A 286 -32.65 -21.35 14.21
CA GLU A 286 -32.39 -19.95 13.87
C GLU A 286 -33.68 -19.27 13.37
N GLN A 287 -34.51 -19.93 12.55
CA GLN A 287 -35.84 -19.41 12.15
C GLN A 287 -36.77 -19.19 13.36
N GLN A 288 -36.79 -20.11 14.32
CA GLN A 288 -37.55 -19.94 15.56
C GLN A 288 -37.05 -18.74 16.37
N LYS A 289 -35.73 -18.54 16.45
CA LYS A 289 -35.15 -17.37 17.13
C LYS A 289 -35.47 -16.06 16.42
N GLU A 290 -35.45 -16.03 15.10
CA GLU A 290 -35.85 -14.86 14.31
C GLU A 290 -37.34 -14.53 14.48
N ALA A 291 -38.22 -15.53 14.55
CA ALA A 291 -39.64 -15.33 14.82
C ALA A 291 -39.90 -14.79 16.25
N VAL A 292 -39.10 -15.24 17.23
CA VAL A 292 -39.17 -14.76 18.62
C VAL A 292 -38.52 -13.39 18.78
N SER A 293 -37.42 -13.09 18.08
CA SER A 293 -36.77 -11.79 18.15
C SER A 293 -37.55 -10.72 17.37
N ALA A 294 -38.21 -11.06 16.25
CA ALA A 294 -39.12 -10.15 15.54
C ALA A 294 -40.34 -9.75 16.39
N SER A 295 -40.76 -10.59 17.34
CA SER A 295 -41.82 -10.25 18.30
C SER A 295 -41.32 -9.50 19.55
N VAL A 296 -40.01 -9.51 19.84
CA VAL A 296 -39.39 -8.89 21.04
C VAL A 296 -38.52 -7.66 20.72
N ALA A 297 -38.21 -7.38 19.45
CA ALA A 297 -37.35 -6.29 18.95
C ALA A 297 -37.84 -4.85 19.22
N ALA A 298 -38.85 -4.67 20.08
CA ALA A 298 -39.15 -3.38 20.70
C ALA A 298 -38.21 -3.06 21.89
N LYS A 299 -37.48 -4.03 22.49
CA LYS A 299 -36.62 -3.75 23.65
C LYS A 299 -35.32 -4.57 23.68
N ALA A 300 -34.21 -3.82 23.69
CA ALA A 300 -32.83 -4.18 24.04
C ALA A 300 -32.00 -4.98 23.01
N GLY A 301 -30.89 -4.36 22.58
CA GLY A 301 -29.87 -4.96 21.74
C GLY A 301 -28.95 -5.89 22.54
N ASP A 302 -29.03 -7.19 22.27
CA ASP A 302 -28.09 -8.18 22.77
C ASP A 302 -26.83 -8.24 21.86
N GLY A 303 -25.68 -7.90 22.44
CA GLY A 303 -24.38 -7.83 21.75
C GLY A 303 -23.77 -9.19 21.36
N SER A 304 -24.31 -10.30 21.86
CA SER A 304 -23.85 -11.67 21.54
C SER A 304 -24.28 -12.11 20.14
N ASP A 305 -25.56 -11.93 19.82
CA ASP A 305 -26.16 -12.36 18.55
C ASP A 305 -25.70 -11.48 17.38
N GLY A 306 -25.47 -10.18 17.64
CA GLY A 306 -24.87 -9.27 16.67
C GLY A 306 -23.46 -9.69 16.21
N ARG A 307 -22.64 -10.26 17.12
CA ARG A 307 -21.29 -10.73 16.78
C ARG A 307 -21.32 -11.99 15.91
N TRP A 308 -22.23 -12.92 16.19
CA TRP A 308 -22.44 -14.11 15.35
C TRP A 308 -23.00 -13.73 13.97
N GLY A 309 -24.01 -12.86 13.92
CA GLY A 309 -24.56 -12.37 12.65
C GLY A 309 -23.51 -11.66 11.79
N LEU A 310 -22.62 -10.86 12.40
CA LEU A 310 -21.51 -10.22 11.69
C LEU A 310 -20.50 -11.24 11.14
N LEU A 311 -20.16 -12.26 11.92
CA LEU A 311 -19.29 -13.37 11.48
C LEU A 311 -19.88 -14.03 10.23
N VAL A 312 -21.14 -14.45 10.28
CA VAL A 312 -21.83 -15.11 9.15
C VAL A 312 -21.82 -14.21 7.92
N LYS A 313 -22.14 -12.91 8.07
CA LYS A 313 -22.10 -11.93 6.96
C LYS A 313 -20.71 -11.82 6.34
N LYS A 314 -19.65 -11.76 7.15
CA LYS A 314 -18.27 -11.66 6.64
C LYS A 314 -17.81 -12.95 5.95
N VAL A 315 -18.08 -14.13 6.52
CA VAL A 315 -17.76 -15.41 5.85
C VAL A 315 -18.52 -15.54 4.53
N LYS A 316 -19.82 -15.16 4.50
CA LYS A 316 -20.62 -15.15 3.26
C LYS A 316 -20.02 -14.26 2.19
N ALA A 317 -19.59 -13.04 2.54
CA ALA A 317 -18.95 -12.13 1.59
C ALA A 317 -17.66 -12.72 1.00
N VAL A 318 -16.82 -13.33 1.84
CA VAL A 318 -15.57 -13.98 1.40
C VAL A 318 -15.82 -15.19 0.51
N SER A 319 -16.79 -16.02 0.86
CA SER A 319 -17.19 -17.18 0.07
C SER A 319 -17.64 -16.78 -1.35
N VAL A 320 -18.42 -15.69 -1.47
CA VAL A 320 -18.83 -15.15 -2.77
C VAL A 320 -17.61 -14.68 -3.57
N MET A 321 -16.70 -13.90 -2.97
CA MET A 321 -15.48 -13.44 -3.66
C MET A 321 -14.58 -14.60 -4.13
N SER A 322 -14.42 -15.65 -3.30
CA SER A 322 -13.66 -16.86 -3.65
C SER A 322 -14.32 -17.60 -4.83
N SER A 323 -15.64 -17.72 -4.83
CA SER A 323 -16.39 -18.37 -5.92
C SER A 323 -16.31 -17.61 -7.25
N LEU A 324 -16.21 -16.27 -7.22
CA LEU A 324 -16.00 -15.43 -8.40
C LEU A 324 -14.56 -15.56 -8.93
N GLY A 325 -13.57 -15.62 -8.04
CA GLY A 325 -12.17 -15.88 -8.41
C GLY A 325 -11.99 -17.24 -9.11
N LYS A 326 -12.65 -18.29 -8.60
CA LYS A 326 -12.64 -19.63 -9.20
C LYS A 326 -13.37 -19.72 -10.55
N ARG A 327 -14.27 -18.77 -10.87
CA ARG A 327 -14.98 -18.69 -12.16
C ARG A 327 -14.16 -18.03 -13.27
N SER A 328 -12.96 -17.52 -12.96
CA SER A 328 -12.11 -16.82 -13.94
C SER A 328 -11.10 -17.78 -14.57
N SER A 329 -11.59 -18.66 -15.44
CA SER A 329 -10.83 -19.24 -16.56
C SER A 329 -11.76 -19.80 -17.63
N PRO A 330 -12.23 -18.99 -18.59
CA PRO A 330 -12.50 -19.49 -19.92
C PRO A 330 -11.18 -19.43 -20.71
N SER A 331 -10.40 -20.51 -20.64
CA SER A 331 -9.45 -20.79 -21.71
C SER A 331 -10.21 -21.45 -22.85
N GLN A 332 -10.14 -20.81 -24.02
CA GLN A 332 -10.34 -21.36 -25.37
C GLN A 332 -11.78 -21.70 -25.79
N CYS A 333 -12.35 -20.80 -26.62
CA CYS A 333 -12.76 -21.14 -27.98
C CYS A 333 -12.16 -20.10 -28.93
#